data_AF-A0A5J4YSW2-F1
#
_entry.id   AF-A0A5J4YSW2-F1
#
_cell.length_a   1.000
_cell.length_b   1.000
_cell.length_c   1.000
_cell.angle_alpha   90.00
_cell.angle_beta   90.00
_cell.angle_gamma   90.00
#
_symmetry.space_group_name_H-M   'P 1'
#
loop_
_entity.id
_entity.type
_entity.pdbx_description
1 polymer ?
#
loop_
_entity_poly.entity_id
_entity_poly.type
_entity_poly.pdbx_seq_one_letter_code
_entity_poly.pdbx_strand_id
1 'polypeptide(L)'
;MVKRKPSTGATKSGSAQKRHRKRLHSQKTGKVFKQHVADATVREAWDNSKNVRENLDAIGLAARANAPLNNKAKASGDAQTAVVARMEELAAVGEKEAPRHPAEGEAQVLEKLIAKHGDDYEAMARDIKINTMQHTSRVLERRVRRYLMSKPHSTSRSD
;
A
#
# COMPACT_ATOMS: atom_id res chain seq x y z
N MET A 1 3.00 -33.96 72.79
CA MET A 1 1.97 -34.12 71.74
C MET A 1 1.33 -32.75 71.46
N VAL A 2 1.80 -32.05 70.43
CA VAL A 2 1.44 -30.64 70.17
C VAL A 2 0.19 -30.57 69.28
N LYS A 3 -0.90 -30.01 69.80
CA LYS A 3 -2.14 -29.76 69.04
C LYS A 3 -1.93 -28.56 68.11
N ARG A 4 -1.79 -28.81 66.80
CA ARG A 4 -1.71 -27.76 65.76
C ARG A 4 -3.13 -27.34 65.35
N LYS A 5 -3.44 -26.05 65.40
CA LYS A 5 -4.68 -25.45 64.85
C LYS A 5 -4.71 -25.57 63.32
N PRO A 6 -5.88 -25.75 62.69
CA PRO A 6 -5.99 -25.75 61.23
C PRO A 6 -5.81 -24.32 60.67
N SER A 7 -4.95 -24.21 59.66
CA SER A 7 -4.78 -23.02 58.83
C SER A 7 -5.97 -22.88 57.88
N THR A 8 -6.81 -21.88 58.09
CA THR A 8 -7.88 -21.49 57.16
C THR A 8 -7.27 -20.78 55.96
N GLY A 9 -7.02 -21.52 54.89
CA GLY A 9 -6.68 -20.97 53.58
C GLY A 9 -7.85 -20.18 53.01
N ALA A 10 -7.73 -18.86 52.97
CA ALA A 10 -8.70 -17.97 52.34
C ALA A 10 -8.77 -18.25 50.82
N THR A 11 -9.86 -18.87 50.36
CA THR A 11 -10.17 -19.02 48.94
C THR A 11 -10.42 -17.63 48.33
N LYS A 12 -9.57 -17.21 47.39
CA LYS A 12 -9.75 -15.99 46.59
C LYS A 12 -10.92 -16.16 45.61
N SER A 13 -12.16 -16.11 46.08
CA SER A 13 -13.38 -16.06 45.24
C SER A 13 -14.00 -14.65 45.15
N GLY A 14 -13.31 -13.62 45.64
CA GLY A 14 -13.83 -12.24 45.67
C GLY A 14 -13.47 -11.34 44.46
N SER A 15 -12.56 -11.75 43.58
CA SER A 15 -12.04 -10.87 42.52
C SER A 15 -12.70 -11.05 41.15
N ALA A 16 -13.22 -12.24 40.84
CA ALA A 16 -13.84 -12.51 39.53
C ALA A 16 -15.20 -11.82 39.39
N GLN A 17 -16.02 -11.85 40.45
CA GLN A 17 -17.36 -11.26 40.46
C GLN A 17 -17.33 -9.72 40.49
N LYS A 18 -16.27 -9.13 41.07
CA LYS A 18 -16.05 -7.67 41.12
C LYS A 18 -15.63 -7.07 39.76
N ARG A 19 -15.08 -7.88 38.85
CA ARG A 19 -14.71 -7.45 37.49
C ARG A 19 -15.89 -7.45 36.51
N HIS A 20 -16.93 -8.24 36.78
CA HIS A 20 -18.10 -8.31 35.89
C HIS A 20 -19.06 -7.11 36.05
N ARG A 21 -19.17 -6.52 37.26
CA ARG A 21 -20.11 -5.42 37.54
C ARG A 21 -19.65 -4.04 37.05
N LYS A 22 -18.36 -3.86 36.73
CA LYS A 22 -17.82 -2.58 36.21
C LYS A 22 -17.86 -2.44 34.67
N ARG A 23 -18.49 -3.37 33.93
CA ARG A 23 -18.60 -3.29 32.46
C ARG A 23 -19.97 -2.84 31.93
N LEU A 24 -20.95 -2.59 32.80
CA LEU A 24 -22.30 -2.21 32.38
C LEU A 24 -22.56 -0.69 32.36
N HIS A 25 -21.63 0.13 32.86
CA HIS A 25 -21.82 1.59 32.94
C HIS A 25 -21.11 2.42 31.85
N SER A 26 -20.38 1.80 30.92
CA SER A 26 -19.71 2.51 29.81
C SER A 26 -20.43 2.35 28.47
N GLN A 27 -21.54 1.60 28.42
CA GLN A 27 -22.37 1.37 27.23
C GLN A 27 -23.41 2.49 27.04
N LYS A 28 -23.11 3.71 27.48
CA LYS A 28 -23.97 4.89 27.35
C LYS A 28 -23.23 6.03 26.68
N THR A 29 -22.85 5.83 25.42
CA THR A 29 -23.06 6.84 24.40
C THR A 29 -23.47 6.06 23.15
N GLY A 30 -24.62 6.37 22.55
CA GLY A 30 -25.07 5.75 21.29
C GLY A 30 -24.20 6.14 20.09
N LYS A 31 -22.92 6.42 20.31
CA LYS A 31 -21.97 6.87 19.32
C LYS A 31 -21.33 5.63 18.71
N VAL A 32 -21.95 5.11 17.65
CA VAL A 32 -21.34 4.10 16.80
C VAL A 32 -20.06 4.71 16.23
N PHE A 33 -18.91 4.21 16.65
CA PHE A 33 -17.63 4.59 16.06
C PHE A 33 -17.60 4.04 14.64
N LYS A 34 -17.90 4.90 13.67
CA LYS A 34 -17.82 4.54 12.25
C LYS A 34 -16.34 4.41 11.88
N GLN A 35 -15.93 3.21 11.51
CA GLN A 35 -14.57 3.00 11.04
C GLN A 35 -14.41 3.60 9.64
N HIS A 36 -13.26 4.20 9.39
CA HIS A 36 -12.93 4.72 8.07
C HIS A 36 -12.43 3.59 7.18
N VAL A 37 -13.24 3.20 6.20
CA VAL A 37 -12.85 2.27 5.13
C VAL A 37 -12.44 3.10 3.91
N ALA A 38 -11.18 2.98 3.51
CA ALA A 38 -10.59 3.81 2.46
C ALA A 38 -11.04 3.38 1.05
N ASP A 39 -11.04 2.08 0.78
CA ASP A 39 -11.43 1.56 -0.53
C ASP A 39 -12.95 1.58 -0.71
N ALA A 40 -13.41 2.08 -1.86
CA ALA A 40 -14.83 2.23 -2.16
C ALA A 40 -15.56 0.87 -2.22
N THR A 41 -14.92 -0.15 -2.80
CA THR A 41 -15.48 -1.49 -2.97
C THR A 41 -15.69 -2.18 -1.62
N VAL A 42 -14.71 -2.09 -0.72
CA VAL A 42 -14.84 -2.61 0.65
C VAL A 42 -15.90 -1.84 1.44
N ARG A 43 -15.96 -0.52 1.24
CA ARG A 43 -16.90 0.36 1.95
C ARG A 43 -18.35 0.05 1.60
N GLU A 44 -18.65 -0.31 0.34
CA GLU A 44 -19.98 -0.75 -0.09
C GLU A 44 -20.44 -2.03 0.66
N ALA A 45 -19.52 -2.95 0.91
CA ALA A 45 -19.78 -4.20 1.63
C ALA A 45 -19.64 -4.09 3.16
N TRP A 46 -19.35 -2.90 3.69
CA TRP A 46 -19.05 -2.70 5.11
C TRP A 46 -20.30 -2.49 5.97
N ASP A 47 -20.56 -3.41 6.88
CA ASP A 47 -21.66 -3.32 7.83
C ASP A 47 -21.21 -2.70 9.17
N ASN A 48 -21.69 -1.49 9.48
CA ASN A 48 -21.32 -0.78 10.72
C ASN A 48 -21.89 -1.42 12.00
N SER A 49 -22.82 -2.37 11.89
CA SER A 49 -23.37 -3.09 13.04
C SER A 49 -22.47 -4.25 13.50
N LYS A 50 -21.62 -4.75 12.60
CA LYS A 50 -20.70 -5.86 12.84
C LYS A 50 -19.33 -5.38 13.27
N ASN A 51 -18.56 -6.27 13.89
CA ASN A 51 -17.16 -5.99 14.20
C ASN A 51 -16.27 -6.17 12.96
N VAL A 52 -15.04 -5.65 13.03
CA VAL A 52 -14.06 -5.67 11.93
C VAL A 52 -13.82 -7.08 11.39
N ARG A 53 -13.71 -8.06 12.29
CA ARG A 53 -13.39 -9.43 11.91
C ARG A 53 -14.55 -10.06 11.14
N GLU A 54 -15.77 -9.92 11.63
CA GLU A 54 -16.97 -10.42 10.97
C GLU A 54 -17.18 -9.77 9.60
N ASN A 55 -16.88 -8.47 9.47
CA ASN A 55 -16.93 -7.79 8.18
C ASN A 55 -15.88 -8.31 7.21
N LEU A 56 -14.62 -8.42 7.64
CA LEU A 56 -13.55 -8.94 6.78
C LEU A 56 -13.82 -10.40 6.38
N ASP A 57 -14.24 -11.24 7.33
CA ASP A 57 -14.60 -12.64 7.06
C ASP A 57 -15.80 -12.72 6.06
N ALA A 58 -16.79 -11.83 6.18
CA ALA A 58 -17.93 -11.75 5.25
C ALA A 58 -17.54 -11.24 3.85
N ILE A 59 -16.54 -10.35 3.76
CA ILE A 59 -15.97 -9.88 2.49
C ILE A 59 -15.02 -10.93 1.91
N GLY A 60 -14.55 -11.92 2.68
CA GLY A 60 -13.54 -12.89 2.23
C GLY A 60 -12.10 -12.40 2.38
N LEU A 61 -11.88 -11.37 3.21
CA LEU A 61 -10.56 -10.83 3.54
C LEU A 61 -10.05 -11.41 4.86
N ALA A 62 -8.74 -11.66 4.94
CA ALA A 62 -8.13 -12.16 6.16
C ALA A 62 -8.03 -11.05 7.23
N ALA A 63 -8.72 -11.21 8.36
CA ALA A 63 -8.61 -10.28 9.50
C ALA A 63 -7.26 -10.35 10.24
N ARG A 64 -6.51 -11.45 10.08
CA ARG A 64 -5.18 -11.65 10.69
C ARG A 64 -4.29 -12.44 9.73
N ALA A 65 -3.32 -11.75 9.12
CA ALA A 65 -2.38 -12.36 8.16
C ALA A 65 -1.53 -13.49 8.77
N ASN A 66 -1.12 -13.36 10.03
CA ASN A 66 -0.19 -14.30 10.71
C ASN A 66 -0.75 -14.80 12.06
N ALA A 67 -1.98 -15.30 12.10
CA ALA A 67 -2.54 -15.85 13.35
C ALA A 67 -1.84 -17.17 13.72
N PRO A 68 -1.38 -17.36 14.98
CA PRO A 68 -0.81 -18.63 15.41
C PRO A 68 -1.87 -19.73 15.33
N LEU A 69 -1.49 -20.91 14.83
CA LEU A 69 -2.36 -22.07 14.55
C LEU A 69 -3.05 -22.68 15.79
N ASN A 70 -2.91 -22.10 16.99
CA ASN A 70 -3.35 -22.71 18.24
C ASN A 70 -4.87 -22.69 18.45
N ASN A 71 -5.61 -21.98 17.61
CA ASN A 71 -7.06 -22.06 17.53
C ASN A 71 -7.43 -22.37 16.09
N LYS A 72 -8.05 -23.54 15.87
CA LYS A 72 -8.67 -23.93 14.60
C LYS A 72 -9.82 -22.96 14.29
N ALA A 73 -9.52 -21.74 13.87
CA ALA A 73 -10.43 -20.98 13.04
C ALA A 73 -10.39 -21.66 11.68
N LYS A 74 -11.52 -22.22 11.23
CA LYS A 74 -11.66 -22.67 9.84
C LYS A 74 -11.29 -21.47 8.96
N ALA A 75 -10.18 -21.57 8.24
CA ALA A 75 -9.92 -20.68 7.14
C ALA A 75 -11.02 -20.96 6.12
N SER A 76 -12.02 -20.09 6.04
CA SER A 76 -12.91 -20.02 4.89
C SER A 76 -12.11 -19.42 3.72
N GLY A 77 -11.10 -20.17 3.28
CA GLY A 77 -10.14 -19.74 2.26
C GLY A 77 -10.66 -19.86 0.82
N ASP A 78 -11.86 -20.42 0.62
CA ASP A 78 -12.32 -20.84 -0.70
C ASP A 78 -13.57 -20.10 -1.20
N ALA A 79 -14.10 -19.13 -0.44
CA ALA A 79 -15.23 -18.34 -0.86
C ALA A 79 -14.75 -17.03 -1.51
N GLN A 80 -14.44 -17.08 -2.82
CA GLN A 80 -14.32 -15.85 -3.61
C GLN A 80 -15.66 -15.12 -3.58
N THR A 81 -15.71 -14.03 -2.82
CA THR A 81 -16.88 -13.15 -2.82
C THR A 81 -16.80 -12.23 -4.04
N ALA A 82 -17.94 -11.71 -4.48
CA ALA A 82 -17.99 -10.77 -5.62
C ALA A 82 -17.12 -9.52 -5.40
N VAL A 83 -16.92 -9.11 -4.13
CA VAL A 83 -16.07 -7.98 -3.75
C VAL A 83 -14.61 -8.29 -4.03
N VAL A 84 -14.12 -9.47 -3.64
CA VAL A 84 -12.72 -9.87 -3.88
C VAL A 84 -12.44 -9.96 -5.39
N ALA A 85 -13.35 -10.55 -6.16
CA ALA A 85 -13.21 -10.63 -7.62
C ALA A 85 -13.08 -9.23 -8.28
N ARG A 86 -13.91 -8.26 -7.87
CA ARG A 86 -13.82 -6.87 -8.37
C ARG A 86 -12.49 -6.20 -7.97
N MET A 87 -11.97 -6.49 -6.78
CA MET A 87 -10.68 -5.95 -6.33
C MET A 87 -9.51 -6.56 -7.11
N GLU A 88 -9.55 -7.86 -7.39
CA GLU A 88 -8.55 -8.54 -8.21
C GLU A 88 -8.53 -7.99 -9.63
N GLU A 89 -9.70 -7.73 -10.23
CA GLU A 89 -9.81 -7.09 -11.54
C GLU A 89 -9.17 -5.68 -11.54
N LEU A 90 -9.51 -4.84 -10.55
CA LEU A 90 -8.91 -3.51 -10.42
C LEU A 90 -7.38 -3.57 -10.20
N ALA A 91 -6.90 -4.55 -9.43
CA ALA A 91 -5.47 -4.75 -9.23
C ALA A 91 -4.76 -5.23 -10.52
N ALA A 92 -5.43 -6.02 -11.35
CA ALA A 92 -4.90 -6.54 -12.61
C ALA A 92 -4.72 -5.44 -13.68
N VAL A 93 -5.50 -4.36 -13.63
CA VAL A 93 -5.38 -3.22 -14.55
C VAL A 93 -4.01 -2.54 -14.44
N GLY A 94 -3.40 -2.55 -13.25
CA GLY A 94 -2.12 -1.91 -12.98
C GLY A 94 -2.19 -0.38 -13.03
N GLU A 95 -1.32 0.29 -12.26
CA GLU A 95 -1.16 1.75 -12.38
C GLU A 95 -0.24 2.07 -13.56
N LYS A 96 -0.64 3.03 -14.41
CA LYS A 96 0.24 3.50 -15.48
C LYS A 96 1.39 4.28 -14.86
N GLU A 97 2.61 3.80 -15.02
CA GLU A 97 3.78 4.54 -14.58
C GLU A 97 3.82 5.90 -15.29
N ALA A 98 3.76 6.98 -14.51
CA ALA A 98 3.93 8.32 -15.05
C ALA A 98 5.32 8.43 -15.71
N PRO A 99 5.42 8.94 -16.95
CA PRO A 99 6.71 9.09 -17.60
C PRO A 99 7.59 10.05 -16.78
N ARG A 100 8.79 9.59 -16.41
CA ARG A 100 9.77 10.46 -15.75
C ARG A 100 10.39 11.40 -16.78
N HIS A 101 10.08 12.68 -16.67
CA HIS A 101 10.71 13.72 -17.48
C HIS A 101 12.10 14.08 -16.92
N PRO A 102 13.10 14.35 -17.78
CA PRO A 102 14.35 14.96 -17.33
C PRO A 102 14.09 16.37 -16.77
N ALA A 103 15.01 16.86 -15.94
CA ALA A 103 14.94 18.24 -15.47
C ALA A 103 15.06 19.22 -16.65
N GLU A 104 14.44 20.39 -16.56
CA GLU A 104 14.38 21.36 -17.67
C GLU A 104 15.77 21.77 -18.19
N GLY A 105 16.72 22.04 -17.29
CA GLY A 105 18.10 22.35 -17.67
C GLY A 105 18.82 21.18 -18.35
N GLU A 106 18.54 19.94 -17.93
CA GLU A 106 19.09 18.73 -18.58
C GLU A 106 18.49 18.56 -19.98
N ALA A 107 17.19 18.78 -20.13
CA ALA A 107 16.50 18.72 -21.42
C ALA A 107 17.10 19.70 -22.44
N GLN A 108 17.41 20.93 -22.02
CA GLN A 108 18.03 21.94 -22.90
C GLN A 108 19.45 21.54 -23.36
N VAL A 109 20.24 20.93 -22.47
CA VAL A 109 21.58 20.43 -22.82
C VAL A 109 21.47 19.27 -23.82
N LEU A 110 20.56 18.33 -23.57
CA LEU A 110 20.32 17.20 -24.47
C LEU A 110 19.82 17.67 -25.83
N GLU A 111 18.91 18.65 -25.88
CA GLU A 111 18.41 19.23 -27.13
C GLU A 111 19.54 19.88 -27.95
N LYS A 112 20.44 20.61 -27.30
CA LYS A 112 21.63 21.18 -27.96
C LYS A 112 22.60 20.11 -28.47
N LEU A 113 22.79 19.02 -27.72
CA LEU A 113 23.63 17.90 -28.14
C LEU A 113 23.05 17.18 -29.35
N ILE A 114 21.75 16.89 -29.34
CA ILE A 114 21.03 16.25 -30.43
C ILE A 114 21.03 17.15 -31.68
N ALA A 115 20.79 18.46 -31.51
CA ALA A 115 20.80 19.40 -32.63
C ALA A 115 22.17 19.53 -33.32
N LYS A 116 23.26 19.33 -32.57
CA LYS A 116 24.62 19.50 -33.08
C LYS A 116 25.25 18.20 -33.61
N HIS A 117 25.03 17.08 -32.93
CA HIS A 117 25.71 15.81 -33.19
C HIS A 117 24.76 14.69 -33.66
N GLY A 118 23.44 14.92 -33.68
CA GLY A 118 22.46 13.93 -34.13
C GLY A 118 22.41 12.71 -33.22
N ASP A 119 22.78 11.54 -33.76
CA ASP A 119 22.83 10.26 -33.04
C ASP A 119 24.27 9.81 -32.70
N ASP A 120 25.28 10.65 -32.95
CA ASP A 120 26.68 10.32 -32.62
C ASP A 120 27.00 10.63 -31.15
N TYR A 121 26.77 9.64 -30.28
CA TYR A 121 27.02 9.76 -28.85
C TYR A 121 28.52 9.88 -28.47
N GLU A 122 29.44 9.43 -29.33
CA GLU A 122 30.87 9.62 -29.09
C GLU A 122 31.28 11.07 -29.32
N ALA A 123 30.77 11.70 -30.38
CA ALA A 123 30.96 13.12 -30.64
C ALA A 123 30.33 13.99 -29.55
N MET A 124 29.12 13.64 -29.07
CA MET A 124 28.48 14.34 -27.94
C MET A 124 29.31 14.27 -26.66
N ALA A 125 29.90 13.10 -26.36
CA ALA A 125 30.72 12.93 -25.16
C ALA A 125 31.98 13.82 -25.20
N ARG A 126 32.56 14.03 -26.38
CA ARG A 126 33.75 14.88 -26.60
C ARG A 126 33.45 16.38 -26.62
N ASP A 127 32.19 16.80 -26.69
CA ASP A 127 31.82 18.22 -26.72
C ASP A 127 31.85 18.86 -25.32
N ILE A 128 33.04 19.27 -24.87
CA ILE A 128 33.28 19.83 -23.53
C ILE A 128 32.40 21.07 -23.24
N LYS A 129 32.01 21.82 -24.28
CA LYS A 129 31.22 23.05 -24.10
C LYS A 129 29.77 22.75 -23.75
N ILE A 130 29.15 21.80 -24.46
CA ILE A 130 27.74 21.45 -24.25
C ILE A 130 27.60 20.36 -23.19
N ASN A 131 28.47 19.35 -23.23
CA ASN A 131 28.59 18.32 -22.20
C ASN A 131 29.44 18.81 -21.02
N THR A 132 28.99 19.85 -20.33
CA THR A 132 29.73 20.50 -19.23
C THR A 132 30.10 19.51 -18.11
N MET A 133 29.22 18.53 -17.86
CA MET A 133 29.42 17.48 -16.85
C MET A 133 30.20 16.26 -17.36
N GLN A 134 30.74 16.33 -18.59
CA GLN A 134 31.59 15.31 -19.19
C GLN A 134 31.01 13.90 -19.09
N HIS A 135 29.69 13.78 -19.34
CA HIS A 135 29.00 12.50 -19.36
C HIS A 135 29.57 11.60 -20.46
N THR A 136 29.71 10.31 -20.13
CA THR A 136 30.17 9.31 -21.08
C THR A 136 29.10 9.06 -22.16
N SER A 137 29.52 8.54 -23.32
CA SER A 137 28.63 8.23 -24.45
C SER A 137 27.42 7.37 -24.03
N ARG A 138 27.64 6.33 -23.23
CA ARG A 138 26.58 5.46 -22.71
C ARG A 138 25.60 6.16 -21.77
N VAL A 139 26.06 7.15 -20.99
CA VAL A 139 25.18 7.95 -20.14
C VAL A 139 24.33 8.88 -20.99
N LEU A 140 24.92 9.48 -22.02
CA LEU A 140 24.21 10.35 -22.97
C LEU A 140 23.17 9.55 -23.76
N GLU A 141 23.49 8.37 -24.26
CA GLU A 141 22.55 7.47 -24.94
C GLU A 141 21.30 7.21 -24.09
N ARG A 142 21.50 6.82 -22.81
CA ARG A 142 20.38 6.56 -21.88
C ARG A 142 19.52 7.79 -21.63
N ARG A 143 20.14 8.96 -21.52
CA ARG A 143 19.45 10.23 -21.24
C ARG A 143 18.70 10.73 -22.46
N VAL A 144 19.31 10.68 -23.65
CA VAL A 144 18.66 11.02 -24.92
C VAL A 144 17.47 10.10 -25.15
N ARG A 145 17.62 8.79 -24.94
CA ARG A 145 16.50 7.84 -25.06
C ARG A 145 15.34 8.21 -24.12
N ARG A 146 15.63 8.51 -22.85
CA ARG A 146 14.62 8.96 -21.89
C ARG A 146 13.97 10.28 -22.33
N TYR A 147 14.77 11.24 -22.79
CA TYR A 147 14.30 12.52 -23.28
C TYR A 147 13.33 12.35 -24.45
N LEU A 148 13.67 11.53 -25.45
CA LEU A 148 12.81 11.23 -26.60
C LEU A 148 11.52 10.51 -26.22
N MET A 149 11.57 9.58 -25.26
CA MET A 149 10.37 8.90 -24.74
C MET A 149 9.45 9.86 -23.96
N SER A 150 10.03 10.89 -23.33
CA SER A 150 9.32 11.85 -22.50
C SER A 150 8.79 13.07 -23.28
N LYS A 151 9.40 13.39 -24.45
CA LYS A 151 8.97 14.49 -25.30
C LYS A 151 7.65 14.08 -25.97
N PRO A 152 6.57 14.87 -25.89
CA PRO A 152 5.36 14.56 -26.63
C PRO A 152 5.75 14.48 -28.11
N HIS A 153 5.52 13.34 -28.75
CA HIS A 153 5.77 13.17 -30.17
C HIS A 153 4.86 14.13 -30.93
N SER A 154 5.37 15.30 -31.29
CA SER A 154 4.72 16.20 -32.23
C SER A 154 4.75 15.50 -33.58
N THR A 155 3.77 14.65 -33.82
CA THR A 155 3.43 14.17 -35.15
C THR A 155 3.05 15.40 -35.95
N SER A 156 4.01 15.91 -36.73
CA SER A 156 3.69 16.80 -37.84
C SER A 156 2.89 15.97 -38.85
N ARG A 157 1.56 16.00 -38.70
CA ARG A 157 0.65 15.59 -39.74
C ARG A 157 0.72 16.67 -40.83
N SER A 158 1.62 16.46 -41.78
CA SER A 158 1.61 17.17 -43.06
C SER A 158 0.48 16.59 -43.89
N ASP A 159 -0.63 17.34 -43.97
CA ASP A 159 -1.57 17.27 -45.11
C ASP A 159 -1.00 18.09 -46.28
#